data_AF-A0A953A492-F1
#
_entry.id   AF-A0A953A492-F1
#
_cell.length_a   1.000
_cell.length_b   1.000
_cell.length_c   1.000
_cell.angle_alpha   90.00
_cell.angle_beta   90.00
_cell.angle_gamma   90.00
#
_symmetry.space_group_name_H-M   'P 1'
#
loop_
_entity.id
_entity.type
_entity.pdbx_description
1 polymer ?
#
loop_
_entity_poly.entity_id
_entity_poly.type
_entity_poly.pdbx_seq_one_letter_code
_entity_poly.pdbx_strand_id
1 'polypeptide(L)'
;QIAGDMASLLNAGAQPDAVFADIDKLRKVDVATSLSPFVAVYDEAGKVLASSGALGGKALSLPQGVFAYADKVDEDRVTLEPEKGVRIASVIRKFDQTAYGKGKGYVVSGKSLREVEDRIGKIGFLAALGWMISIIAFAIKAALKARGESSRESR
;
A
#
# COMPACT_ATOMS: atom_id res chain seq x y z
N GLN A 1 3.50 9.23 7.13
CA GLN A 1 2.83 10.34 7.84
C GLN A 1 1.91 9.79 8.92
N ILE A 2 0.75 9.18 8.60
CA ILE A 2 -0.18 8.64 9.62
C ILE A 2 0.50 7.77 10.71
N ALA A 3 1.22 6.71 10.35
CA ALA A 3 1.91 5.88 11.36
C ALA A 3 2.94 6.67 12.20
N GLY A 4 3.62 7.66 11.61
CA GLY A 4 4.61 8.50 12.30
C GLY A 4 3.95 9.49 13.26
N ASP A 5 2.83 10.10 12.86
CA ASP A 5 2.08 11.03 13.70
C ASP A 5 1.50 10.28 14.91
N MET A 6 0.94 9.09 14.68
CA MET A 6 0.42 8.23 15.74
C MET A 6 1.52 7.70 16.67
N ALA A 7 2.67 7.28 16.12
CA ALA A 7 3.81 6.87 16.94
C ALA A 7 4.34 8.04 17.79
N SER A 8 4.32 9.28 17.26
CA SER A 8 4.72 10.47 18.00
C SER A 8 3.77 10.79 19.16
N LEU A 9 2.45 10.66 18.95
CA LEU A 9 1.45 10.81 20.02
C LEU A 9 1.63 9.75 21.12
N LEU A 10 1.88 8.49 20.73
CA LEU A 10 2.17 7.42 21.68
C LEU A 10 3.47 7.71 22.43
N ASN A 11 4.56 8.09 21.74
CA ASN A 11 5.80 8.47 22.39
C ASN A 11 5.65 9.64 23.37
N ALA A 12 4.64 10.50 23.20
CA ALA A 12 4.29 11.58 24.13
C ALA A 12 3.42 11.13 25.34
N GLY A 13 3.13 9.83 25.45
CA GLY A 13 2.42 9.22 26.59
C GLY A 13 0.93 8.94 26.37
N ALA A 14 0.37 9.23 25.18
CA ALA A 14 -1.04 8.99 24.89
C ALA A 14 -1.42 7.51 25.04
N GLN A 15 -2.61 7.20 25.59
CA GLN A 15 -3.11 5.83 25.64
C GLN A 15 -3.44 5.34 24.22
N PRO A 16 -3.08 4.10 23.81
CA PRO A 16 -3.52 3.52 22.55
C PRO A 16 -5.03 3.70 22.35
N ASP A 17 -5.84 3.36 23.35
CA ASP A 17 -7.29 3.51 23.24
C ASP A 17 -7.76 4.97 23.15
N ALA A 18 -7.01 5.94 23.69
CA ALA A 18 -7.35 7.36 23.60
C ALA A 18 -6.95 7.96 22.23
N VAL A 19 -5.83 7.52 21.65
CA VAL A 19 -5.47 7.83 20.26
C VAL A 19 -6.52 7.26 19.29
N PHE A 20 -7.18 6.17 19.70
CA PHE A 20 -8.24 5.49 18.96
C PHE A 20 -9.66 5.84 19.43
N ALA A 21 -9.85 6.72 20.42
CA ALA A 21 -11.19 7.05 20.94
C ALA A 21 -12.03 7.86 19.93
N ASP A 22 -11.38 8.60 19.02
CA ASP A 22 -12.04 9.18 17.85
C ASP A 22 -12.15 8.19 16.67
N ILE A 23 -11.52 7.01 16.78
CA ILE A 23 -11.55 5.94 15.76
C ILE A 23 -12.74 5.00 15.94
N ASP A 24 -13.37 4.89 17.10
CA ASP A 24 -14.71 4.27 17.19
C ASP A 24 -15.76 5.02 16.34
N LYS A 25 -15.49 6.29 15.97
CA LYS A 25 -16.23 7.05 14.95
C LYS A 25 -15.68 6.85 13.53
N LEU A 26 -14.41 6.44 13.38
CA LEU A 26 -13.88 5.97 12.11
C LEU A 26 -14.48 4.59 11.84
N ARG A 27 -15.51 4.57 10.98
CA ARG A 27 -16.07 3.39 10.33
C ARG A 27 -15.03 2.27 10.23
N LYS A 28 -15.30 1.12 10.86
CA LYS A 28 -14.47 -0.09 10.69
C LYS A 28 -14.18 -0.28 9.20
N VAL A 29 -12.90 -0.26 8.85
CA VAL A 29 -12.42 -0.36 7.48
C VAL A 29 -12.22 -1.83 7.19
N ASP A 30 -13.11 -2.42 6.40
CA ASP A 30 -12.86 -3.74 5.83
C ASP A 30 -11.82 -3.61 4.72
N VAL A 31 -10.61 -4.12 4.95
CA VAL A 31 -9.48 -3.97 4.02
C VAL A 31 -9.65 -4.79 2.73
N ALA A 32 -10.57 -5.76 2.71
CA ALA A 32 -10.89 -6.50 1.48
C ALA A 32 -11.77 -5.68 0.52
N THR A 33 -12.65 -4.83 1.06
CA THR A 33 -13.70 -4.16 0.28
C THR A 33 -13.54 -2.64 0.23
N SER A 34 -12.85 -2.05 1.21
CA SER A 34 -12.65 -0.61 1.34
C SER A 34 -11.29 -0.17 0.83
N LEU A 35 -11.28 1.02 0.22
CA LEU A 35 -10.07 1.72 -0.21
C LEU A 35 -9.56 2.72 0.84
N SER A 36 -10.30 2.88 1.95
CA SER A 36 -9.92 3.80 3.01
C SER A 36 -8.63 3.34 3.70
N PRO A 37 -7.77 4.28 4.11
CA PRO A 37 -6.64 3.95 4.96
C PRO A 37 -7.14 3.45 6.32
N PHE A 38 -6.37 2.55 6.92
CA PHE A 38 -6.58 2.04 8.27
C PHE A 38 -5.32 2.20 9.12
N VAL A 39 -5.50 2.12 10.43
CA VAL A 39 -4.42 2.13 11.42
C VAL A 39 -4.65 1.01 12.42
N ALA A 40 -3.57 0.37 12.84
CA ALA A 40 -3.56 -0.64 13.89
C ALA A 40 -2.35 -0.43 14.80
N VAL A 41 -2.52 -0.68 16.09
CA VAL A 41 -1.47 -0.68 17.10
C VAL A 41 -1.29 -2.10 17.61
N TYR A 42 -0.03 -2.50 17.70
CA TYR A 42 0.39 -3.80 18.19
C TYR A 42 1.30 -3.62 19.41
N ASP A 43 1.22 -4.56 20.34
CA ASP A 43 2.22 -4.68 21.40
C ASP A 43 3.54 -5.24 20.84
N GLU A 44 4.56 -5.32 21.69
CA GLU A 44 5.87 -5.88 21.39
C GLU A 44 5.81 -7.35 20.92
N ALA A 45 4.78 -8.11 21.34
CA ALA A 45 4.58 -9.49 20.91
C ALA A 45 3.90 -9.61 19.52
N GLY A 46 3.46 -8.49 18.93
CA GLY A 46 2.72 -8.44 17.68
C GLY A 46 1.21 -8.72 17.85
N LYS A 47 0.68 -8.62 19.07
CA LYS A 47 -0.76 -8.73 19.35
C LYS A 47 -1.42 -7.37 19.16
N VAL A 48 -2.60 -7.37 18.53
CA VAL A 48 -3.39 -6.17 18.30
C VAL A 48 -3.86 -5.59 19.64
N LEU A 49 -3.51 -4.33 19.90
CA LEU A 49 -4.05 -3.52 21.00
C LEU A 49 -5.28 -2.75 20.54
N ALA A 50 -5.20 -2.10 19.37
CA ALA A 50 -6.30 -1.35 18.77
C ALA A 50 -6.21 -1.41 17.23
N SER A 51 -7.34 -1.41 16.53
CA SER A 51 -7.34 -1.39 15.05
C SER A 51 -8.62 -0.80 14.49
N SER A 52 -8.49 0.09 13.50
CA SER A 52 -9.61 0.51 12.64
C SER A 52 -9.81 -0.41 11.44
N GLY A 53 -8.76 -1.16 11.06
CA GLY A 53 -8.76 -2.08 9.94
C GLY A 53 -9.17 -3.49 10.37
N ALA A 54 -10.03 -4.12 9.57
CA ALA A 54 -10.42 -5.51 9.74
C ALA A 54 -10.39 -6.23 8.39
N LEU A 55 -10.05 -7.51 8.40
CA LEU A 55 -10.20 -8.41 7.27
C LEU A 55 -11.25 -9.47 7.65
N GLY A 56 -12.36 -9.52 6.92
CA GLY A 56 -13.47 -10.42 7.26
C GLY A 56 -14.03 -10.20 8.68
N GLY A 57 -14.00 -8.96 9.18
CA GLY A 57 -14.47 -8.60 10.53
C GLY A 57 -13.49 -8.89 11.67
N LYS A 58 -12.29 -9.44 11.39
CA LYS A 58 -11.23 -9.67 12.37
C LYS A 58 -10.08 -8.69 12.18
N ALA A 59 -9.43 -8.29 13.27
CA ALA A 59 -8.22 -7.47 13.16
C ALA A 59 -7.11 -8.22 12.42
N LEU A 60 -6.32 -7.49 11.62
CA LEU A 60 -5.20 -8.05 10.87
C LEU A 60 -4.12 -8.56 11.83
N SER A 61 -3.80 -9.85 11.75
CA SER A 61 -2.60 -10.40 12.38
C SER A 61 -1.46 -10.35 11.38
N LEU A 62 -0.37 -9.68 11.74
CA LEU A 62 0.81 -9.56 10.89
C LEU A 62 1.87 -10.59 11.30
N PRO A 63 2.62 -11.16 10.34
CA PRO A 63 3.73 -12.06 10.66
C PRO A 63 4.78 -11.34 11.52
N GLN A 64 5.32 -12.00 12.53
CA GLN A 64 6.34 -11.40 13.42
C GLN A 64 7.58 -10.89 12.69
N GLY A 65 7.95 -11.52 11.57
CA GLY A 65 9.10 -11.08 10.76
C GLY A 65 8.99 -9.65 10.24
N VAL A 66 7.77 -9.14 10.10
CA VAL A 66 7.49 -7.76 9.69
C VAL A 66 7.87 -6.77 10.80
N PHE A 67 7.59 -7.10 12.06
CA PHE A 67 7.96 -6.26 13.20
C PHE A 67 9.47 -6.31 13.52
N ALA A 68 10.09 -7.48 13.38
CA ALA A 68 11.52 -7.66 13.63
C ALA A 68 12.43 -6.80 12.73
N TYR A 69 11.95 -6.46 11.52
CA TYR A 69 12.65 -5.53 10.65
C TYR A 69 12.44 -4.07 11.08
N ALA A 70 11.21 -3.71 11.48
CA ALA A 70 10.88 -2.40 12.02
C ALA A 70 11.62 -2.04 13.31
N ASP A 71 12.19 -3.00 14.05
CA ASP A 71 13.09 -2.70 15.18
C ASP A 71 14.41 -2.05 14.73
N LYS A 72 14.92 -2.47 13.56
CA LYS A 72 16.22 -2.06 13.03
C LYS A 72 16.17 -0.71 12.32
N VAL A 73 14.98 -0.29 11.90
CA VAL A 73 14.75 0.95 11.15
C VAL A 73 13.74 1.84 11.87
N ASP A 74 13.71 3.13 11.56
CA ASP A 74 12.72 4.03 12.18
C ASP A 74 11.35 3.93 11.50
N GLU A 75 11.35 3.58 10.21
CA GLU A 75 10.17 3.36 9.39
C GLU A 75 10.41 2.16 8.47
N ASP A 76 9.46 1.23 8.45
CA ASP A 76 9.41 0.17 7.46
C ASP A 76 8.20 0.34 6.54
N ARG A 77 8.40 0.09 5.24
CA ARG A 77 7.37 0.19 4.21
C ARG A 77 7.28 -1.12 3.48
N VAL A 78 6.22 -1.88 3.75
CA VAL A 78 6.04 -3.22 3.19
C VAL A 78 4.68 -3.36 2.54
N THR A 79 4.67 -4.13 1.45
CA THR A 79 3.42 -4.59 0.84
C THR A 79 3.10 -5.96 1.39
N LEU A 80 1.90 -6.09 1.94
CA LEU A 80 1.42 -7.30 2.59
C LEU A 80 0.28 -7.90 1.77
N GLU A 81 0.22 -9.22 1.73
CA GLU A 81 -0.89 -9.98 1.14
C GLU A 81 -1.40 -10.99 2.18
N PRO A 82 -2.20 -10.54 3.19
CA PRO A 82 -2.72 -11.42 4.24
C PRO A 82 -3.67 -12.49 3.72
N GLU A 83 -4.40 -12.18 2.64
CA GLU A 83 -5.25 -13.12 1.91
C GLU A 83 -4.99 -12.98 0.41
N LYS A 84 -5.18 -14.07 -0.33
CA LYS A 84 -4.96 -14.09 -1.79
C LYS A 84 -5.77 -12.99 -2.46
N GLY A 85 -5.07 -12.07 -3.14
CA GLY A 85 -5.68 -10.94 -3.85
C GLY A 85 -6.02 -9.73 -2.98
N VAL A 86 -5.73 -9.76 -1.67
CA VAL A 86 -5.87 -8.61 -0.78
C VAL A 86 -4.48 -8.01 -0.55
N ARG A 87 -4.05 -7.10 -1.41
CA ARG A 87 -2.73 -6.45 -1.32
C ARG A 87 -2.83 -5.11 -0.61
N ILE A 88 -2.01 -4.93 0.41
CA ILE A 88 -2.02 -3.77 1.29
C ILE A 88 -0.65 -3.13 1.29
N ALA A 89 -0.58 -1.84 0.94
CA ALA A 89 0.62 -1.05 1.19
C ALA A 89 0.57 -0.56 2.64
N SER A 90 1.59 -0.91 3.43
CA SER A 90 1.66 -0.60 4.85
C SER A 90 2.96 0.11 5.23
N VAL A 91 2.86 0.93 6.28
CA VAL A 91 3.96 1.65 6.89
C VAL A 91 3.94 1.35 8.38
N ILE A 92 5.10 0.99 8.92
CA ILE A 92 5.27 0.51 10.28
C ILE A 92 6.26 1.43 10.99
N ARG A 93 5.89 1.89 12.18
CA ARG A 93 6.73 2.72 13.06
C ARG A 93 6.70 2.11 14.46
N LYS A 94 7.85 2.07 15.11
CA LYS A 94 7.94 1.69 16.52
C LYS A 94 7.58 2.86 17.42
N PHE A 95 7.06 2.56 18.61
CA PHE A 95 6.88 3.53 19.69
C PHE A 95 7.42 2.95 21.00
N ASP A 96 7.87 3.83 21.88
CA ASP A 96 8.43 3.50 23.18
C ASP A 96 7.78 4.38 24.26
N GLN A 97 6.98 3.77 25.13
CA GLN A 97 6.33 4.44 26.25
C GLN A 97 6.90 4.03 27.61
N THR A 98 8.11 3.46 27.67
CA THR A 98 8.69 3.04 28.96
C THR A 98 8.88 4.20 29.93
N ALA A 99 9.09 5.42 29.42
CA ALA A 99 9.16 6.65 30.21
C ALA A 99 7.85 6.96 30.97
N TYR A 100 6.72 6.39 30.56
CA TYR A 100 5.39 6.56 31.16
C TYR A 100 4.91 5.30 31.90
N GLY A 101 5.81 4.34 32.18
CA GLY A 101 5.47 3.08 32.83
C GLY A 101 4.63 2.13 31.95
N LYS A 102 4.65 2.33 30.63
CA LYS A 102 3.97 1.49 29.64
C LYS A 102 4.99 0.72 28.79
N GLY A 103 4.49 -0.24 28.00
CA GLY A 103 5.31 -1.06 27.11
C GLY A 103 5.75 -0.33 25.83
N LYS A 104 6.48 -1.06 25.00
CA LYS A 104 6.82 -0.69 23.63
C LYS A 104 5.89 -1.40 22.65
N GLY A 105 5.90 -0.97 21.40
CA GLY A 105 5.12 -1.65 20.37
C GLY A 105 5.25 -0.99 19.01
N TYR A 106 4.28 -1.28 18.16
CA TYR A 106 4.29 -0.88 16.76
C TYR A 106 2.98 -0.22 16.34
N VAL A 107 3.08 0.83 15.55
CA VAL A 107 1.97 1.42 14.82
C VAL A 107 2.09 1.04 13.36
N VAL A 108 1.02 0.47 12.82
CA VAL A 108 0.89 0.14 11.40
C VAL A 108 -0.20 1.01 10.82
N SER A 109 0.11 1.73 9.74
CA SER A 109 -0.89 2.37 8.89
C SER A 109 -0.84 1.74 7.51
N GLY A 110 -2.00 1.44 6.92
CA GLY A 110 -2.04 0.80 5.61
C GLY A 110 -3.25 1.21 4.78
N LYS A 111 -3.19 0.91 3.48
CA LYS A 111 -4.32 1.06 2.55
C LYS A 111 -4.34 -0.06 1.51
N SER A 112 -5.51 -0.37 0.99
CA SER A 112 -5.67 -1.30 -0.12
C SER A 112 -4.99 -0.76 -1.40
N LEU A 113 -4.29 -1.64 -2.12
CA LEU A 113 -3.65 -1.34 -3.40
C LEU A 113 -4.59 -1.50 -4.61
N ARG A 114 -5.79 -2.04 -4.40
CA ARG A 114 -6.70 -2.44 -5.48
C ARG A 114 -6.97 -1.33 -6.51
N GLU A 115 -7.23 -0.10 -6.08
CA GLU A 115 -7.46 1.00 -7.02
C GLU A 115 -6.20 1.37 -7.82
N VAL A 116 -5.03 1.28 -7.20
CA VAL A 116 -3.76 1.55 -7.87
C VAL A 116 -3.50 0.50 -8.95
N GLU A 117 -3.76 -0.77 -8.64
CA GLU A 117 -3.61 -1.89 -9.57
C GLU A 117 -4.58 -1.79 -10.75
N ASP A 118 -5.86 -1.48 -10.49
CA ASP A 118 -6.85 -1.24 -11.55
C ASP A 118 -6.42 -0.10 -12.48
N ARG A 119 -5.88 0.99 -11.93
CA ARG A 119 -5.37 2.13 -12.71
C ARG A 119 -4.15 1.74 -13.53
N ILE A 120 -3.22 0.98 -12.96
CA ILE A 120 -2.04 0.46 -13.67
C ILE A 120 -2.48 -0.41 -14.84
N GLY A 121 -3.46 -1.30 -14.65
CA GLY A 121 -3.98 -2.15 -15.71
C GLY A 121 -4.57 -1.34 -16.87
N LYS A 122 -5.40 -0.34 -16.57
CA LYS A 122 -6.02 0.54 -17.59
C LYS A 122 -4.98 1.36 -18.35
N ILE A 123 -4.04 1.98 -17.64
CA ILE A 123 -2.98 2.78 -18.25
C ILE A 123 -2.06 1.88 -19.09
N GLY A 124 -1.72 0.69 -18.59
CA GLY A 124 -0.93 -0.30 -19.31
C GLY A 124 -1.59 -0.74 -20.62
N PHE A 125 -2.91 -0.96 -20.60
CA PHE A 125 -3.67 -1.28 -21.82
C PHE A 125 -3.65 -0.13 -22.84
N LEU A 126 -3.88 1.11 -22.39
CA LEU A 126 -3.83 2.29 -23.27
C LEU A 126 -2.42 2.51 -23.85
N ALA A 127 -1.38 2.31 -23.03
CA ALA A 127 0.01 2.40 -23.48
C ALA A 127 0.33 1.34 -24.54
N ALA A 128 -0.10 0.09 -24.32
CA ALA A 128 0.06 -1.00 -25.29
C ALA A 128 -0.67 -0.71 -26.62
N LEU A 129 -1.88 -0.13 -26.56
CA LEU A 129 -2.64 0.25 -27.75
C LEU A 129 -1.94 1.38 -28.53
N GLY A 130 -1.47 2.43 -27.83
CA GLY A 130 -0.72 3.52 -28.47
C GLY A 130 0.60 3.05 -29.09
N TRP A 131 1.29 2.11 -28.43
CA TRP A 131 2.48 1.47 -28.96
C TRP A 131 2.20 0.66 -30.23
N MET A 132 1.13 -0.14 -30.24
CA MET A 132 0.70 -0.90 -31.43
C MET A 132 0.36 0.02 -32.61
N ILE A 133 -0.38 1.11 -32.37
CA ILE A 133 -0.71 2.10 -33.42
C ILE A 133 0.58 2.71 -33.99
N SER A 134 1.57 3.00 -33.15
CA SER A 134 2.85 3.56 -33.58
C SER A 134 3.63 2.60 -34.46
N ILE A 135 3.67 1.31 -34.11
CA ILE A 135 4.29 0.26 -34.95
C ILE A 135 3.58 0.15 -36.30
N ILE A 136 2.25 0.11 -36.30
CA ILE A 136 1.46 0.00 -37.53
C ILE A 136 1.70 1.22 -38.43
N ALA A 137 1.68 2.42 -37.88
CA ALA A 137 1.95 3.65 -38.63
C ALA A 137 3.36 3.64 -39.26
N PHE A 138 4.36 3.19 -38.50
CA PHE A 138 5.74 3.08 -38.98
C PHE A 138 5.87 2.04 -40.09
N ALA A 139 5.24 0.87 -39.94
CA ALA A 139 5.22 -0.19 -40.93
C ALA A 139 4.53 0.25 -42.24
N ILE A 140 3.40 0.96 -42.15
CA ILE A 140 2.70 1.52 -43.32
C ILE A 140 3.59 2.52 -44.05
N LYS A 141 4.24 3.44 -43.32
CA LYS A 141 5.16 4.41 -43.92
C LYS A 141 6.34 3.73 -44.62
N ALA A 142 6.93 2.70 -44.00
CA ALA A 142 8.02 1.93 -44.58
C ALA A 142 7.58 1.21 -45.87
N ALA A 143 6.41 0.56 -45.86
CA ALA A 143 5.87 -0.14 -47.02
C ALA A 143 5.56 0.80 -48.20
N LEU A 144 4.98 1.97 -47.93
CA LEU A 144 4.71 2.99 -48.95
C LEU A 144 6.00 3.52 -49.58
N LYS A 145 7.04 3.73 -48.77
CA LYS A 145 8.35 4.16 -49.26
C LYS A 145 8.99 3.10 -50.18
N ALA A 146 9.02 1.85 -49.74
CA ALA A 146 9.58 0.73 -50.52
C ALA A 146 8.87 0.57 -51.88
N ARG A 147 7.54 0.71 -51.92
CA ARG A 147 6.75 0.65 -53.16
C ARG A 147 7.04 1.81 -54.12
N GLY A 148 7.34 3.00 -53.58
CA GLY A 148 7.72 4.16 -54.38
C GLY A 148 9.11 4.03 -55.03
N GLU A 149 10.05 3.40 -54.33
CA GLU A 149 11.41 3.14 -54.83
C GLU A 149 11.40 2.08 -55.95
N SER A 150 10.65 0.99 -55.79
CA SER A 150 10.54 -0.05 -56.83
C SER A 150 9.93 0.44 -58.15
N SER A 151 9.05 1.47 -58.10
CA SER A 151 8.45 2.06 -59.31
C SER A 151 9.37 3.04 -60.04
N ARG A 152 10.47 3.50 -59.42
CA ARG A 152 11.44 4.40 -60.04
C ARG A 152 12.56 3.66 -60.75
N GLU A 153 12.95 2.48 -60.28
CA GLU A 153 14.00 1.66 -60.92
C GLU A 153 13.53 0.97 -62.21
N SER A 154 12.22 0.85 -62.43
CA SER A 154 11.64 0.21 -63.61
C SER A 154 11.32 1.17 -64.77
N ARG A 155 11.76 2.44 -64.71
CA ARG A 155 11.59 3.46 -65.76
C ARG A 155 12.95 3.93 -66.25
#